data_AF-A0A1G3BNA7-F1
#
_entry.id   AF-A0A1G3BNA7-F1
#
_cell.length_a   1.000
_cell.length_b   1.000
_cell.length_c   1.000
_cell.angle_alpha   90.00
_cell.angle_beta   90.00
_cell.angle_gamma   90.00
#
_symmetry.space_group_name_H-M   'P 1'
#
loop_
_entity.id
_entity.type
_entity.pdbx_description
1 polymer ?
#
loop_
_entity_poly.entity_id
_entity_poly.type
_entity_poly.pdbx_seq_one_letter_code
_entity_poly.pdbx_strand_id
1 'polypeptide(L)'
;MFVGRFAAFLLITLVGTFLVLAPTSSVEAADKQKYKYTGNKGCKCHLSPGVWEGDEWKQIDHSKAFKRLQTDEEKKDPKCLKCHTTGYGGKFKNPKETYLEDVTCEACHGPGEAYSELKNNYQGKGKKAFNELLEKDPMAARKAQYDAGLIVAGINNASGKVKDQCLECHWEDPNDPEKCPKCDKDDKGNPIAMNFDEYFKKDDHRDLDTIDEVIKKMSDGDKAKWKGCIERDPILNTPIKPEAKGKKKAVAED
;
A
#
# COMPACT_ATOMS: atom_id res chain seq x y z
N MET A 1 59.62 33.60 -54.62
CA MET A 1 58.31 34.23 -54.86
C MET A 1 57.23 33.17 -54.76
N PHE A 2 56.15 33.48 -54.03
CA PHE A 2 54.82 32.84 -54.02
C PHE A 2 54.73 31.34 -53.65
N VAL A 3 54.37 30.99 -52.41
CA VAL A 3 53.00 30.88 -51.80
C VAL A 3 52.27 29.61 -52.27
N GLY A 4 51.87 28.75 -51.32
CA GLY A 4 50.97 27.63 -51.59
C GLY A 4 50.78 26.69 -50.40
N ARG A 5 50.19 27.19 -49.30
CA ARG A 5 49.73 26.38 -48.17
C ARG A 5 48.43 25.67 -48.59
N PHE A 6 48.40 24.34 -48.56
CA PHE A 6 47.16 23.57 -48.52
C PHE A 6 47.20 22.62 -47.33
N ALA A 7 46.74 23.10 -46.18
CA ALA A 7 46.36 22.23 -45.08
C ALA A 7 44.93 21.73 -45.37
N ALA A 8 44.81 20.45 -45.71
CA ALA A 8 43.52 19.79 -45.83
C ALA A 8 42.95 19.58 -44.43
N PHE A 9 42.00 20.43 -44.01
CA PHE A 9 41.15 20.16 -42.86
C PHE A 9 40.05 19.20 -43.30
N LEU A 10 40.23 17.91 -43.02
CA LEU A 10 39.15 16.93 -43.11
C LEU A 10 38.28 17.12 -41.87
N LEU A 11 37.13 17.78 -42.05
CA LEU A 11 36.14 18.01 -41.02
C LEU A 11 35.39 16.69 -40.77
N ILE A 12 35.85 15.90 -39.80
CA ILE A 12 35.13 14.71 -39.33
C ILE A 12 33.93 15.22 -38.51
N THR A 13 32.75 15.25 -39.12
CA THR A 13 31.50 15.41 -38.39
C THR A 13 31.23 14.15 -37.59
N LEU A 14 31.66 14.16 -36.32
CA LEU A 14 31.19 13.22 -35.31
C LEU A 14 29.69 13.44 -35.11
N VAL A 15 28.86 12.69 -35.84
CA VAL A 15 27.46 12.50 -35.50
C VAL A 15 27.46 11.64 -34.24
N GLY A 16 27.54 12.30 -33.08
CA GLY A 16 27.33 11.65 -31.80
C GLY A 16 25.88 11.15 -31.76
N THR A 17 25.69 9.87 -32.02
CA THR A 17 24.46 9.17 -31.64
C THR A 17 24.35 9.24 -30.12
N PHE A 18 23.65 10.25 -29.64
CA PHE A 18 23.13 10.30 -28.28
C PHE A 18 22.11 9.17 -28.17
N LEU A 19 22.57 8.00 -27.75
CA LEU A 19 21.70 6.92 -27.32
C LEU A 19 21.06 7.41 -26.01
N VAL A 20 19.88 8.02 -26.13
CA VAL A 20 19.06 8.38 -24.97
C VAL A 20 18.62 7.06 -24.32
N LEU A 21 19.40 6.62 -23.34
CA LEU A 21 18.99 5.59 -22.39
C LEU A 21 17.84 6.18 -21.57
N ALA A 22 16.61 5.97 -22.04
CA ALA A 22 15.43 6.20 -21.22
C ALA A 22 15.53 5.29 -19.97
N PRO A 23 15.32 5.82 -18.75
CA PRO A 23 15.37 5.00 -17.55
C PRO A 23 14.24 3.96 -17.60
N THR A 24 14.60 2.69 -17.73
CA THR A 24 13.70 1.53 -17.69
C THR A 24 13.34 1.19 -16.24
N SER A 25 12.84 2.15 -15.47
CA SER A 25 12.61 2.00 -14.02
C SER A 25 11.28 1.35 -13.65
N SER A 26 10.40 1.05 -14.62
CA SER A 26 9.08 0.46 -14.35
C SER A 26 9.02 -1.07 -14.45
N VAL A 27 10.03 -1.71 -15.05
CA VAL A 27 10.00 -3.17 -15.31
C VAL A 27 10.61 -3.99 -14.16
N GLU A 28 11.54 -3.40 -13.39
CA GLU A 28 12.24 -4.11 -12.30
C GLU A 28 11.37 -4.34 -11.04
N ALA A 29 10.30 -3.56 -10.84
CA ALA A 29 9.42 -3.71 -9.68
C ALA A 29 8.57 -5.00 -9.72
N ALA A 30 8.19 -5.44 -10.92
CA ALA A 30 7.30 -6.60 -11.10
C ALA A 30 7.97 -7.93 -10.73
N ASP A 31 9.30 -8.09 -10.94
CA ASP A 31 9.99 -9.37 -10.74
C ASP A 31 10.18 -9.77 -9.27
N LYS A 32 10.05 -8.82 -8.33
CA LYS A 32 10.06 -9.11 -6.88
C LYS A 32 8.67 -9.36 -6.29
N GLN A 33 7.60 -9.10 -7.03
CA GLN A 33 6.24 -9.28 -6.54
C GLN A 33 5.84 -10.77 -6.54
N LYS A 34 5.79 -11.34 -5.34
CA LYS A 34 5.40 -12.75 -5.10
C LYS A 34 3.91 -13.01 -5.36
N TYR A 35 3.06 -12.05 -4.98
CA TYR A 35 1.60 -12.21 -4.97
C TYR A 35 0.91 -11.18 -5.86
N LYS A 36 -0.15 -11.60 -6.54
CA LYS A 36 -0.90 -10.76 -7.49
C LYS A 36 -2.03 -9.98 -6.82
N TYR A 37 -2.25 -8.77 -7.31
CA TYR A 37 -3.42 -7.97 -6.97
C TYR A 37 -4.68 -8.64 -7.53
N THR A 38 -5.76 -8.62 -6.75
CA THR A 38 -7.03 -9.28 -7.07
C THR A 38 -8.20 -8.30 -7.19
N GLY A 39 -7.97 -7.06 -6.76
CA GLY A 39 -8.97 -6.01 -6.65
C GLY A 39 -10.03 -6.29 -5.59
N ASN A 40 -10.99 -5.37 -5.50
CA ASN A 40 -12.09 -5.40 -4.53
C ASN A 40 -12.89 -6.72 -4.52
N LYS A 41 -12.82 -7.53 -5.59
CA LYS A 41 -13.45 -8.86 -5.64
C LYS A 41 -12.89 -9.82 -4.59
N GLY A 42 -11.62 -9.68 -4.18
CA GLY A 42 -11.02 -10.45 -3.10
C GLY A 42 -11.50 -10.03 -1.71
N CYS A 43 -12.04 -8.81 -1.58
CA CYS A 43 -12.37 -8.17 -0.31
C CYS A 43 -13.88 -8.20 0.00
N LYS A 44 -14.69 -8.97 -0.72
CA LYS A 44 -16.16 -8.95 -0.61
C LYS A 44 -16.69 -9.13 0.82
N CYS A 45 -16.02 -9.94 1.64
CA CYS A 45 -16.37 -10.11 3.06
C CYS A 45 -16.36 -8.78 3.85
N HIS A 46 -15.54 -7.82 3.42
CA HIS A 46 -15.40 -6.48 4.00
C HIS A 46 -16.11 -5.37 3.22
N LEU A 47 -16.66 -5.68 2.03
CA LEU A 47 -17.33 -4.71 1.15
C LEU A 47 -18.85 -4.91 1.06
N SER A 48 -19.38 -5.96 1.69
CA SER A 48 -20.81 -6.22 1.77
C SER A 48 -21.56 -5.08 2.50
N PRO A 49 -22.82 -4.78 2.14
CA PRO A 49 -23.60 -3.73 2.80
C PRO A 49 -23.69 -3.91 4.32
N GLY A 50 -23.35 -2.87 5.07
CA GLY A 50 -23.36 -2.89 6.53
C GLY A 50 -22.10 -3.50 7.16
N VAL A 51 -21.08 -3.78 6.36
CA VAL A 51 -19.72 -4.03 6.85
C VAL A 51 -18.97 -2.70 6.86
N TRP A 52 -18.52 -2.32 8.04
CA TRP A 52 -17.98 -1.01 8.36
C TRP A 52 -16.77 -0.63 7.49
N GLU A 53 -15.82 -1.55 7.31
CA GLU A 53 -14.55 -1.28 6.63
C GLU A 53 -14.77 -0.80 5.19
N GLY A 54 -15.67 -1.47 4.46
CA GLY A 54 -16.03 -1.10 3.11
C GLY A 54 -16.87 0.17 3.02
N ASP A 55 -17.71 0.43 4.01
CA ASP A 55 -18.53 1.64 4.05
C ASP A 55 -17.69 2.88 4.39
N GLU A 56 -16.74 2.80 5.32
CA GLU A 56 -15.78 3.87 5.61
C GLU A 56 -14.84 4.16 4.44
N TRP A 57 -14.30 3.11 3.81
CA TRP A 57 -13.38 3.30 2.67
C TRP A 57 -14.04 4.15 1.57
N LYS A 58 -15.31 3.89 1.25
CA LYS A 58 -16.08 4.66 0.25
C LYS A 58 -16.24 6.14 0.61
N GLN A 59 -16.11 6.52 1.88
CA GLN A 59 -16.26 7.91 2.32
C GLN A 59 -14.95 8.70 2.24
N ILE A 60 -13.82 8.05 2.51
CA ILE A 60 -12.50 8.73 2.53
C ILE A 60 -11.98 9.04 1.12
N ASP A 61 -11.05 9.99 1.04
CA ASP A 61 -10.50 10.48 -0.24
C ASP A 61 -9.73 9.42 -1.04
N HIS A 62 -9.17 8.41 -0.35
CA HIS A 62 -8.50 7.29 -1.01
C HIS A 62 -9.40 6.56 -2.01
N SER A 63 -10.70 6.40 -1.74
CA SER A 63 -11.67 5.79 -2.68
C SER A 63 -12.09 6.69 -3.85
N LYS A 64 -11.55 7.91 -3.89
CA LYS A 64 -11.83 8.92 -4.92
C LYS A 64 -10.53 9.46 -5.53
N ALA A 65 -9.40 8.85 -5.19
CA ALA A 65 -8.08 9.36 -5.55
C ALA A 65 -7.94 9.49 -7.08
N PHE A 66 -8.39 8.53 -7.87
CA PHE A 66 -8.26 8.57 -9.32
C PHE A 66 -9.02 9.75 -9.94
N LYS A 67 -10.13 10.16 -9.33
CA LYS A 67 -10.95 11.29 -9.80
C LYS A 67 -10.23 12.65 -9.66
N ARG A 68 -9.16 12.75 -8.87
CA ARG A 68 -8.30 13.95 -8.84
C ARG A 68 -7.43 14.10 -10.08
N LEU A 69 -7.28 13.04 -10.88
CA LEU A 69 -6.67 13.10 -12.20
C LEU A 69 -7.75 13.55 -13.20
N GLN A 70 -7.71 14.83 -13.57
CA GLN A 70 -8.76 15.47 -14.35
C GLN A 70 -8.43 15.49 -15.85
N THR A 71 -7.14 15.49 -16.19
CA THR A 71 -6.67 15.49 -17.58
C THR A 71 -6.26 14.09 -18.04
N ASP A 72 -6.21 13.88 -19.36
CA ASP A 72 -5.75 12.62 -19.92
C ASP A 72 -4.24 12.42 -19.74
N GLU A 73 -3.50 13.52 -19.71
CA GLU A 73 -2.07 13.54 -19.40
C GLU A 73 -1.84 13.00 -17.97
N GLU A 74 -2.57 13.51 -16.99
CA GLU A 74 -2.48 13.06 -15.60
C GLU A 74 -2.84 11.57 -15.45
N LYS A 75 -3.90 11.11 -16.14
CA LYS A 75 -4.34 9.71 -16.10
C LYS A 75 -3.38 8.74 -16.80
N LYS A 76 -2.38 9.24 -17.51
CA LYS A 76 -1.35 8.44 -18.19
C LYS A 76 0.03 8.64 -17.57
N ASP A 77 0.22 9.67 -16.75
CA ASP A 77 1.50 9.98 -16.12
C ASP A 77 1.84 8.93 -15.03
N PRO A 78 2.93 8.17 -15.18
CA PRO A 78 3.39 7.23 -14.16
C PRO A 78 3.56 7.84 -12.77
N LYS A 79 3.95 9.13 -12.68
CA LYS A 79 4.11 9.83 -11.40
C LYS A 79 2.77 10.00 -10.68
N CYS A 80 1.70 10.26 -11.43
CA CYS A 80 0.35 10.36 -10.89
C CYS A 80 -0.20 8.98 -10.54
N LEU A 81 -0.08 8.02 -11.46
CA LEU A 81 -0.64 6.68 -11.30
C LEU A 81 -0.06 5.95 -10.10
N LYS A 82 1.22 6.16 -9.76
CA LYS A 82 1.83 5.58 -8.56
C LYS A 82 1.06 5.89 -7.27
N CYS A 83 0.45 7.09 -7.17
CA CYS A 83 -0.21 7.55 -5.94
C CYS A 83 -1.75 7.52 -6.01
N HIS A 84 -2.30 7.61 -7.22
CA HIS A 84 -3.75 7.71 -7.45
C HIS A 84 -4.41 6.40 -7.90
N THR A 85 -3.63 5.31 -7.94
CA THR A 85 -4.08 3.95 -8.26
C THR A 85 -3.44 2.96 -7.30
N THR A 86 -3.92 1.72 -7.32
CA THR A 86 -3.32 0.61 -6.57
C THR A 86 -2.58 -0.33 -7.50
N GLY A 87 -1.36 -0.72 -7.12
CA GLY A 87 -0.59 -1.76 -7.79
C GLY A 87 -0.03 -1.37 -9.16
N TYR A 88 0.10 -0.07 -9.46
CA TYR A 88 0.72 0.40 -10.69
C TYR A 88 2.11 -0.21 -10.89
N GLY A 89 2.36 -0.82 -12.06
CA GLY A 89 3.61 -1.53 -12.36
C GLY A 89 3.72 -2.91 -11.71
N GLY A 90 2.67 -3.38 -11.03
CA GLY A 90 2.60 -4.68 -10.38
C GLY A 90 1.97 -5.78 -11.24
N LYS A 91 1.90 -6.98 -10.66
CA LYS A 91 1.28 -8.18 -11.22
C LYS A 91 -0.17 -8.30 -10.75
N PHE A 92 -1.06 -8.57 -11.69
CA PHE A 92 -2.50 -8.72 -11.43
C PHE A 92 -2.97 -10.13 -11.75
N LYS A 93 -3.98 -10.60 -11.00
CA LYS A 93 -4.63 -11.88 -11.27
C LYS A 93 -5.37 -11.85 -12.61
N ASN A 94 -5.95 -10.69 -12.95
CA ASN A 94 -6.42 -10.40 -14.29
C ASN A 94 -5.26 -9.77 -15.10
N PRO A 95 -4.70 -10.47 -16.10
CA PRO A 95 -3.55 -9.96 -16.85
C PRO A 95 -3.85 -8.73 -17.72
N LYS A 96 -5.12 -8.33 -17.84
CA LYS A 96 -5.53 -7.10 -18.53
C LYS A 96 -5.44 -5.85 -17.64
N GLU A 97 -5.32 -6.04 -16.33
CA GLU A 97 -5.18 -4.94 -15.38
C GLU A 97 -3.70 -4.56 -15.25
N THR A 98 -3.43 -3.26 -15.32
CA THR A 98 -2.10 -2.66 -15.09
C THR A 98 -2.04 -1.83 -13.81
N TYR A 99 -3.22 -1.53 -13.24
CA TYR A 99 -3.48 -0.87 -11.97
C TYR A 99 -4.97 -1.00 -11.64
N LEU A 100 -5.35 -0.76 -10.38
CA LEU A 100 -6.73 -0.52 -9.98
C LEU A 100 -6.93 0.97 -9.77
N GLU A 101 -7.98 1.56 -10.33
CA GLU A 101 -8.32 2.95 -10.00
C GLU A 101 -8.54 3.11 -8.50
N ASP A 102 -8.12 4.26 -7.97
CA ASP A 102 -8.16 4.65 -6.56
C ASP A 102 -7.11 3.97 -5.66
N VAL A 103 -6.95 4.50 -4.46
CA VAL A 103 -6.19 3.86 -3.38
C VAL A 103 -7.15 2.87 -2.70
N THR A 104 -7.12 1.64 -3.17
CA THR A 104 -8.02 0.54 -2.78
C THR A 104 -7.51 -0.18 -1.53
N CYS A 105 -8.28 -1.17 -1.06
CA CYS A 105 -7.90 -2.01 0.08
C CYS A 105 -6.48 -2.59 -0.06
N GLU A 106 -6.10 -3.03 -1.27
CA GLU A 106 -4.83 -3.69 -1.53
C GLU A 106 -3.62 -2.71 -1.54
N ALA A 107 -3.84 -1.40 -1.58
CA ALA A 107 -2.76 -0.41 -1.44
C ALA A 107 -2.17 -0.42 -0.03
N CYS A 108 -3.03 -0.67 0.96
CA CYS A 108 -2.66 -0.76 2.37
C CYS A 108 -2.48 -2.22 2.82
N HIS A 109 -3.39 -3.12 2.45
CA HIS A 109 -3.38 -4.53 2.91
C HIS A 109 -2.56 -5.47 2.01
N GLY A 110 -1.99 -4.96 0.93
CA GLY A 110 -1.23 -5.71 -0.05
C GLY A 110 -2.07 -6.57 -1.00
N PRO A 111 -1.41 -7.25 -1.95
CA PRO A 111 -2.08 -8.08 -2.94
C PRO A 111 -2.89 -9.22 -2.32
N GLY A 112 -4.19 -9.29 -2.63
CA GLY A 112 -5.14 -10.22 -2.02
C GLY A 112 -4.95 -11.70 -2.40
N GLU A 113 -4.06 -12.03 -3.33
CA GLU A 113 -3.74 -13.42 -3.69
C GLU A 113 -3.17 -14.19 -2.50
N ALA A 114 -2.23 -13.61 -1.75
CA ALA A 114 -1.65 -14.24 -0.55
C ALA A 114 -2.73 -14.60 0.48
N TYR A 115 -3.66 -13.68 0.72
CA TYR A 115 -4.73 -13.88 1.69
C TYR A 115 -5.70 -14.94 1.22
N SER A 116 -6.04 -14.93 -0.07
CA SER A 116 -6.90 -15.92 -0.68
C SER A 116 -6.29 -17.32 -0.60
N GLU A 117 -4.99 -17.47 -0.87
CA GLU A 117 -4.29 -18.76 -0.77
C GLU A 117 -4.25 -19.28 0.67
N LEU A 118 -3.83 -18.43 1.61
CA LEU A 118 -3.76 -18.79 3.03
C LEU A 118 -5.14 -19.18 3.57
N LYS A 119 -6.14 -18.33 3.35
CA LYS A 119 -7.51 -18.56 3.82
C LYS A 119 -8.08 -19.83 3.21
N ASN A 120 -7.98 -20.03 1.90
CA ASN A 120 -8.67 -21.13 1.24
C ASN A 120 -7.96 -22.48 1.40
N ASN A 121 -6.65 -22.49 1.69
CA ASN A 121 -5.87 -23.72 1.76
C ASN A 121 -4.79 -23.69 2.86
N TYR A 122 -5.15 -23.34 4.09
CA TYR A 122 -4.21 -23.32 5.20
C TYR A 122 -3.60 -24.72 5.43
N GLN A 123 -2.29 -24.84 5.14
CA GLN A 123 -1.52 -26.08 5.28
C GLN A 123 -2.15 -27.31 4.59
N GLY A 124 -2.86 -27.14 3.47
CA GLY A 124 -3.54 -28.25 2.80
C GLY A 124 -4.87 -28.68 3.43
N LYS A 125 -5.35 -27.98 4.47
CA LYS A 125 -6.53 -28.36 5.27
C LYS A 125 -7.78 -27.55 4.95
N GLY A 126 -7.71 -26.63 3.99
CA GLY A 126 -8.84 -25.83 3.52
C GLY A 126 -9.26 -24.66 4.42
N LYS A 127 -10.29 -23.93 3.97
CA LYS A 127 -10.90 -22.75 4.65
C LYS A 127 -11.28 -22.99 6.10
N LYS A 128 -11.88 -24.15 6.39
CA LYS A 128 -12.35 -24.48 7.74
C LYS A 128 -11.21 -24.48 8.75
N ALA A 129 -10.05 -25.05 8.39
CA ALA A 129 -8.91 -25.11 9.28
C ALA A 129 -8.33 -23.73 9.63
N PHE A 130 -8.34 -22.79 8.68
CA PHE A 130 -7.90 -21.42 8.96
C PHE A 130 -8.88 -20.68 9.87
N ASN A 131 -10.19 -20.83 9.64
CA ASN A 131 -11.22 -20.23 10.50
C ASN A 131 -11.14 -20.78 11.93
N GLU A 132 -10.99 -22.10 12.10
CA GLU A 132 -10.81 -22.70 13.42
C GLU A 132 -9.53 -22.19 14.12
N LEU A 133 -8.46 -21.92 13.37
CA LEU A 133 -7.24 -21.32 13.92
C LEU A 133 -7.50 -19.88 14.37
N LEU A 134 -8.17 -19.07 13.55
CA LEU A 134 -8.54 -17.69 13.90
C LEU A 134 -9.34 -17.63 15.20
N GLU A 135 -10.24 -18.58 15.42
CA GLU A 135 -11.06 -18.63 16.64
C GLU A 135 -10.29 -19.12 17.87
N LYS A 136 -9.48 -20.19 17.71
CA LYS A 136 -8.82 -20.86 18.84
C LYS A 136 -7.49 -20.22 19.24
N ASP A 137 -6.74 -19.74 18.26
CA ASP A 137 -5.42 -19.14 18.44
C ASP A 137 -5.21 -17.99 17.44
N PRO A 138 -5.81 -16.81 17.71
CA PRO A 138 -5.66 -15.63 16.86
C PRO A 138 -4.18 -15.27 16.60
N MET A 139 -3.27 -15.48 17.55
CA MET A 139 -1.85 -15.16 17.40
C MET A 139 -1.16 -16.10 16.41
N ALA A 140 -1.46 -17.40 16.47
CA ALA A 140 -0.97 -18.35 15.47
C ALA A 140 -1.53 -18.03 14.07
N ALA A 141 -2.80 -17.64 13.98
CA ALA A 141 -3.38 -17.18 12.71
C ALA A 141 -2.69 -15.92 12.18
N ARG A 142 -2.40 -14.95 13.05
CA ARG A 142 -1.62 -13.75 12.74
C ARG A 142 -0.23 -14.08 12.21
N LYS A 143 0.46 -15.01 12.86
CA LYS A 143 1.77 -15.45 12.41
C LYS A 143 1.68 -16.14 11.05
N ALA A 144 0.69 -17.00 10.83
CA ALA A 144 0.48 -17.65 9.54
C ALA A 144 0.22 -16.63 8.41
N GLN A 145 -0.49 -15.53 8.72
CA GLN A 145 -0.63 -14.39 7.83
C GLN A 145 0.73 -13.75 7.52
N TYR A 146 1.52 -13.40 8.53
CA TYR A 146 2.85 -12.83 8.34
C TYR A 146 3.80 -13.73 7.54
N ASP A 147 3.79 -15.04 7.82
CA ASP A 147 4.60 -16.03 7.10
C ASP A 147 4.17 -16.15 5.63
N ALA A 148 2.89 -15.92 5.33
CA ALA A 148 2.36 -15.81 3.97
C ALA A 148 2.64 -14.45 3.32
N GLY A 149 3.39 -13.56 3.98
CA GLY A 149 3.70 -12.21 3.48
C GLY A 149 2.55 -11.22 3.61
N LEU A 150 1.50 -11.58 4.36
CA LEU A 150 0.39 -10.68 4.68
C LEU A 150 0.75 -9.91 5.94
N ILE A 151 0.82 -8.60 5.83
CA ILE A 151 1.04 -7.76 7.00
C ILE A 151 -0.30 -7.13 7.37
N VAL A 152 -0.64 -7.19 8.65
CA VAL A 152 -1.91 -6.63 9.14
C VAL A 152 -1.90 -5.12 8.96
N ALA A 153 -3.06 -4.61 8.53
CA ALA A 153 -3.41 -3.20 8.33
C ALA A 153 -2.24 -2.33 7.84
N GLY A 154 -2.17 -2.09 6.53
CA GLY A 154 -1.45 -0.90 6.02
C GLY A 154 0.02 -1.07 5.66
N ILE A 155 0.51 -2.29 5.47
CA ILE A 155 1.92 -2.50 5.17
C ILE A 155 2.05 -3.46 3.98
N ASN A 156 2.15 -2.88 2.78
CA ASN A 156 2.52 -3.60 1.57
C ASN A 156 3.97 -3.31 1.16
N ASN A 157 4.78 -2.83 2.10
CA ASN A 157 6.18 -2.49 1.89
C ASN A 157 7.11 -3.46 2.64
N ALA A 158 8.38 -3.44 2.24
CA ALA A 158 9.41 -4.28 2.84
C ALA A 158 9.79 -3.85 4.27
N SER A 159 9.55 -2.60 4.66
CA SER A 159 9.97 -2.08 5.97
C SER A 159 9.09 -2.57 7.11
N GLY A 160 7.88 -3.03 6.81
CA GLY A 160 6.98 -3.49 7.86
C GLY A 160 6.23 -2.37 8.56
N LYS A 161 6.20 -1.14 8.01
CA LYS A 161 5.66 0.05 8.70
C LYS A 161 4.62 0.83 7.88
N VAL A 162 3.51 1.19 8.49
CA VAL A 162 2.40 1.96 7.90
C VAL A 162 2.87 3.34 7.48
N LYS A 163 3.65 4.03 8.32
CA LYS A 163 4.21 5.35 7.96
C LYS A 163 4.98 5.27 6.64
N ASP A 164 5.83 4.26 6.49
CA ASP A 164 6.63 4.10 5.28
C ASP A 164 5.75 3.81 4.05
N GLN A 165 4.61 3.12 4.22
CA GLN A 165 3.63 2.91 3.15
C GLN A 165 2.97 4.22 2.73
N CYS A 166 2.60 5.06 3.70
CA CYS A 166 2.01 6.37 3.43
C CYS A 166 3.00 7.28 2.72
N LEU A 167 4.27 7.26 3.12
CA LEU A 167 5.35 8.07 2.53
C LEU A 167 5.68 7.70 1.07
N GLU A 168 5.15 6.60 0.54
CA GLU A 168 5.26 6.32 -0.90
C GLU A 168 4.50 7.34 -1.76
N CYS A 169 3.50 8.00 -1.16
CA CYS A 169 2.54 8.90 -1.82
C CYS A 169 2.29 10.22 -1.06
N HIS A 170 2.69 10.31 0.21
CA HIS A 170 2.55 11.48 1.07
C HIS A 170 3.92 12.02 1.47
N TRP A 171 3.96 13.29 1.85
CA TRP A 171 5.19 13.99 2.22
C TRP A 171 5.05 14.65 3.59
N GLU A 172 6.19 14.79 4.26
CA GLU A 172 6.33 15.52 5.53
C GLU A 172 6.86 16.96 5.32
N ASP A 173 7.61 17.19 4.24
CA ASP A 173 8.04 18.53 3.85
C ASP A 173 7.07 19.10 2.80
N PRO A 174 6.35 20.20 3.09
CA PRO A 174 5.46 20.84 2.12
C PRO A 174 6.19 21.44 0.92
N ASN A 175 7.52 21.51 0.94
CA ASN A 175 8.38 21.99 -0.14
C ASN A 175 9.15 20.88 -0.85
N ASP A 176 8.88 19.60 -0.56
CA ASP A 176 9.55 18.49 -1.23
C ASP A 176 9.41 18.60 -2.76
N PRO A 177 10.51 18.52 -3.54
CA PRO A 177 10.47 18.71 -4.99
C PRO A 177 9.70 17.60 -5.73
N GLU A 178 9.55 16.42 -5.13
CA GLU A 178 8.79 15.30 -5.69
C GLU A 178 7.33 15.28 -5.18
N LYS A 179 6.91 16.29 -4.41
CA LYS A 179 5.54 16.36 -3.89
C LYS A 179 4.50 16.46 -5.00
N CYS A 180 3.28 16.03 -4.66
CA CYS A 180 2.15 16.18 -5.56
C CYS A 180 1.97 17.66 -5.96
N PRO A 181 1.88 17.98 -7.27
CA PRO A 181 1.66 19.36 -7.72
C PRO A 181 0.31 19.90 -7.25
N LYS A 182 -0.60 19.01 -6.86
CA LYS A 182 -1.92 19.33 -6.31
C LYS A 182 -1.99 19.16 -4.79
N CYS A 183 -0.89 19.08 -4.05
CA CYS A 183 -0.94 19.02 -2.57
C CYS A 183 -1.95 20.03 -2.00
N ASP A 184 -2.63 19.62 -0.94
CA ASP A 184 -3.59 20.49 -0.25
C ASP A 184 -2.88 21.77 0.23
N LYS A 185 -3.68 22.81 0.47
CA LYS A 185 -3.18 24.14 0.81
C LYS A 185 -3.87 24.69 2.06
N ASP A 186 -3.15 25.51 2.81
CA ASP A 186 -3.73 26.31 3.89
C ASP A 186 -4.60 27.46 3.36
N ASP A 187 -5.26 28.19 4.26
CA ASP A 187 -6.11 29.35 3.91
C ASP A 187 -5.37 30.48 3.18
N LYS A 188 -4.03 30.46 3.21
CA LYS A 188 -3.15 31.43 2.55
C LYS A 188 -2.61 30.90 1.22
N GLY A 189 -2.99 29.68 0.82
CA GLY A 189 -2.56 29.04 -0.41
C GLY A 189 -1.18 28.38 -0.34
N ASN A 190 -0.57 28.28 0.83
CA ASN A 190 0.71 27.57 1.01
C ASN A 190 0.46 26.07 1.00
N PRO A 191 1.35 25.25 0.39
CA PRO A 191 1.22 23.80 0.44
C PRO A 191 1.28 23.31 1.89
N ILE A 192 0.42 22.34 2.22
CA ILE A 192 0.47 21.61 3.47
C ILE A 192 0.96 20.19 3.22
N ALA A 193 1.73 19.68 4.19
CA ALA A 193 2.21 18.31 4.24
C ALA A 193 1.44 17.53 5.30
N MET A 194 1.47 16.20 5.19
CA MET A 194 0.83 15.34 6.17
C MET A 194 1.66 15.37 7.45
N ASN A 195 1.02 15.74 8.57
CA ASN A 195 1.64 15.62 9.88
C ASN A 195 1.32 14.22 10.46
N PHE A 196 2.25 13.28 10.27
CA PHE A 196 2.07 11.91 10.76
C PHE A 196 2.01 11.83 12.29
N ASP A 197 2.73 12.68 13.00
CA ASP A 197 2.71 12.71 14.47
C ASP A 197 1.33 13.14 14.99
N GLU A 198 0.69 14.10 14.34
CA GLU A 198 -0.70 14.47 14.66
C GLU A 198 -1.67 13.40 14.20
N TYR A 199 -1.49 12.83 13.01
CA TYR A 199 -2.36 11.78 12.48
C TYR A 199 -2.40 10.55 13.40
N PHE A 200 -1.24 10.03 13.82
CA PHE A 200 -1.15 8.89 14.73
C PHE A 200 -1.48 9.22 16.20
N LYS A 201 -1.62 10.50 16.55
CA LYS A 201 -2.17 10.92 17.85
C LYS A 201 -3.68 11.00 17.88
N LYS A 202 -4.35 11.12 16.72
CA LYS A 202 -5.81 11.13 16.68
C LYS A 202 -6.32 9.74 17.03
N ASP A 203 -7.35 9.66 17.88
CA ASP A 203 -7.96 8.38 18.24
C ASP A 203 -8.86 7.85 17.11
N ASP A 204 -8.41 7.81 15.85
CA ASP A 204 -9.26 7.48 14.70
C ASP A 204 -8.58 6.64 13.60
N HIS A 205 -7.33 6.23 13.79
CA HIS A 205 -6.52 5.61 12.74
C HIS A 205 -6.31 4.08 12.88
N ARG A 206 -6.80 3.46 13.97
CA ARG A 206 -6.90 1.99 14.07
C ARG A 206 -8.06 1.50 14.94
N ASP A 207 -8.62 0.35 14.56
CA ASP A 207 -9.71 -0.33 15.26
C ASP A 207 -9.19 -1.33 16.30
N LEU A 208 -10.07 -1.69 17.25
CA LEU A 208 -9.82 -2.80 18.19
C LEU A 208 -9.76 -4.12 17.40
N ASP A 209 -8.60 -4.78 17.47
CA ASP A 209 -8.35 -6.11 16.94
C ASP A 209 -8.48 -7.15 18.06
N THR A 210 -8.98 -8.35 17.76
CA THR A 210 -9.00 -9.47 18.70
C THR A 210 -7.60 -9.75 19.28
N ILE A 211 -6.55 -9.53 18.50
CA ILE A 211 -5.15 -9.65 18.96
C ILE A 211 -4.84 -8.69 20.10
N ASP A 212 -5.37 -7.46 20.09
CA ASP A 212 -5.16 -6.50 21.17
C ASP A 212 -5.74 -7.05 22.49
N GLU A 213 -6.87 -7.75 22.44
CA GLU A 213 -7.48 -8.38 23.62
C GLU A 213 -6.70 -9.60 24.12
N VAL A 214 -6.15 -10.40 23.21
CA VAL A 214 -5.29 -11.54 23.57
C VAL A 214 -4.02 -11.03 24.26
N ILE A 215 -3.33 -10.06 23.66
CA ILE A 215 -2.07 -9.50 24.18
C ILE A 215 -2.25 -8.91 25.59
N LYS A 216 -3.37 -8.23 25.86
CA LYS A 216 -3.69 -7.69 27.20
C LYS A 216 -3.72 -8.75 28.30
N LYS A 217 -4.02 -10.01 27.95
CA LYS A 217 -4.11 -11.14 28.89
C LYS A 217 -2.83 -11.99 28.95
N MET A 218 -1.85 -11.72 28.09
CA MET A 218 -0.60 -12.50 28.03
C MET A 218 0.39 -12.11 29.13
N SER A 219 1.09 -13.12 29.66
CA SER A 219 2.29 -12.90 30.48
C SER A 219 3.43 -12.34 29.62
N ASP A 220 4.41 -11.67 30.23
CA ASP A 220 5.56 -11.14 29.48
C ASP A 220 6.42 -12.27 28.86
N GLY A 221 6.48 -13.43 29.53
CA GLY A 221 7.12 -14.63 28.97
C GLY A 221 6.40 -15.17 27.74
N ASP A 222 5.07 -15.06 27.67
CA ASP A 222 4.30 -15.45 26.49
C ASP A 222 4.42 -14.44 25.36
N LYS A 223 4.43 -13.13 25.66
CA LYS A 223 4.68 -12.09 24.66
C LYS A 223 6.04 -12.29 23.97
N ALA A 224 7.07 -12.68 24.71
CA ALA A 224 8.40 -12.95 24.15
C ALA A 224 8.41 -14.04 23.06
N LYS A 225 7.46 -14.99 23.09
CA LYS A 225 7.31 -16.02 22.04
C LYS A 225 6.84 -15.45 20.70
N TRP A 226 6.21 -14.27 20.73
CA TRP A 226 5.63 -13.59 19.57
C TRP A 226 6.44 -12.37 19.14
N LYS A 227 7.71 -12.30 19.54
CA LYS A 227 8.65 -11.27 19.10
C LYS A 227 8.70 -11.22 17.56
N GLY A 228 8.58 -10.03 16.99
CA GLY A 228 8.50 -9.81 15.55
C GLY A 228 7.13 -10.11 14.94
N CYS A 229 6.12 -10.47 15.74
CA CYS A 229 4.71 -10.45 15.34
C CYS A 229 3.95 -9.31 16.02
N ILE A 230 4.25 -9.07 17.30
CA ILE A 230 3.64 -7.98 18.11
C ILE A 230 4.29 -6.64 17.80
N GLU A 231 5.63 -6.57 17.70
CA GLU A 231 6.34 -5.28 17.62
C GLU A 231 6.63 -4.79 16.19
N ARG A 232 6.05 -5.40 15.14
CA ARG A 232 6.40 -5.06 13.74
C ARG A 232 6.15 -3.60 13.40
N ASP A 233 5.07 -3.03 13.92
CA ASP A 233 4.69 -1.65 13.66
C ASP A 233 4.33 -0.90 14.96
N PRO A 234 4.95 0.26 15.25
CA PRO A 234 4.57 1.12 16.36
C PRO A 234 3.09 1.53 16.39
N ILE A 235 2.41 1.62 15.23
CA ILE A 235 0.97 1.90 15.13
C ILE A 235 0.15 0.86 15.89
N LEU A 236 0.64 -0.37 16.05
CA LEU A 236 -0.03 -1.39 16.86
C LEU A 236 0.01 -1.09 18.37
N ASN A 237 0.61 0.02 18.78
CA ASN A 237 0.61 0.50 20.17
C ASN A 237 -0.08 1.86 20.34
N THR A 238 -0.66 2.43 19.28
CA THR A 238 -1.39 3.70 19.36
C THR A 238 -2.79 3.50 19.95
N PRO A 239 -3.42 4.59 20.45
CA PRO A 239 -4.80 4.54 20.92
C PRO A 239 -5.75 3.96 19.87
N ILE A 240 -6.71 3.18 20.36
CA ILE A 240 -7.76 2.60 19.53
C ILE A 240 -8.88 3.63 19.36
N LYS A 241 -9.49 3.65 18.17
CA LYS A 241 -10.67 4.46 17.91
C LYS A 241 -11.75 4.22 18.97
N PRO A 242 -12.30 5.28 19.61
CA PRO A 242 -13.44 5.12 20.51
C PRO A 242 -14.54 4.43 19.72
N GLU A 243 -15.09 3.34 20.24
CA GLU A 243 -16.11 2.56 19.53
C GLU A 243 -17.19 3.52 19.00
N ALA A 244 -17.27 3.65 17.68
CA ALA A 244 -18.42 4.28 17.06
C ALA A 244 -19.65 3.48 17.52
N LYS A 245 -20.65 4.16 18.07
CA LYS A 245 -21.90 3.53 18.50
C LYS A 245 -22.59 2.89 17.30
N GLY A 246 -22.24 1.65 16.98
CA GLY A 246 -22.69 0.90 15.81
C GLY A 246 -22.14 -0.52 15.85
N LYS A 247 -23.04 -1.50 15.99
CA LYS A 247 -22.69 -2.91 16.16
C LYS A 247 -21.82 -3.40 15.00
N LYS A 248 -20.60 -3.88 15.28
CA LYS A 248 -19.89 -4.80 14.37
C LYS A 248 -20.83 -6.00 14.13
N LYS A 249 -21.41 -6.12 12.94
CA LYS A 249 -22.09 -7.37 12.57
C LYS A 249 -21.01 -8.44 12.44
N ALA A 250 -21.21 -9.58 13.10
CA ALA A 250 -20.37 -10.75 12.91
C ALA A 250 -20.25 -11.04 11.41
N VAL A 251 -19.02 -11.33 10.96
CA VAL A 251 -18.74 -11.72 9.58
C VAL A 251 -19.64 -12.92 9.27
N ALA A 252 -20.50 -12.78 8.26
CA ALA A 252 -21.39 -13.86 7.85
C ALA A 252 -20.56 -15.08 7.44
N GLU A 253 -20.86 -16.22 8.07
CA GLU A 253 -20.35 -17.53 7.68
C GLU A 253 -21.02 -17.94 6.36
N ASP A 254 -20.46 -17.52 5.22
CA ASP A 254 -20.69 -18.15 3.91
C ASP A 254 -19.34 -18.57 3.29
#